data_AF-A0A848VXV5-F1
#
_entry.id   AF-A0A848VXV5-F1
#
_cell.length_a   1.000
_cell.length_b   1.000
_cell.length_c   1.000
_cell.angle_alpha   90.00
_cell.angle_beta   90.00
_cell.angle_gamma   90.00
#
_symmetry.space_group_name_H-M   'P 1'
#
loop_
_entity.id
_entity.type
_entity.pdbx_description
1 polymer ?
#
loop_
_entity_poly.entity_id
_entity_poly.type
_entity_poly.pdbx_seq_one_letter_code
_entity_poly.pdbx_strand_id
1 'polypeptide(L)'
;MKLKLAVLALTAAVALPGMSMAQGQNCGNRDKVVERLSTKYGESRQSIGMAPKGRVVEIYASLETGTWTITVTMPNGITCLVASGQSFENLDEPIEPAGIRS
;
A
#
# COMPACT_ATOMS: atom_id res chain seq x y z
N MET A 1 -35.44 -56.40 22.37
CA MET A 1 -34.83 -55.90 21.12
C MET A 1 -34.02 -54.65 21.46
N LYS A 2 -32.68 -54.75 21.49
CA LYS A 2 -31.78 -53.62 21.72
C LYS A 2 -31.44 -53.00 20.36
N LEU A 3 -32.15 -51.96 19.95
CA LEU A 3 -31.85 -51.25 18.71
C LEU A 3 -31.09 -49.96 19.03
N LYS A 4 -29.80 -50.00 18.67
CA LYS A 4 -28.81 -48.93 18.81
C LYS A 4 -29.27 -47.71 18.00
N LEU A 5 -29.53 -46.58 18.63
CA LEU A 5 -29.65 -45.30 17.93
C LEU A 5 -28.44 -44.41 18.22
N ALA A 6 -27.65 -44.29 17.15
CA ALA A 6 -26.67 -43.28 16.79
C ALA A 6 -26.42 -42.13 17.79
N VAL A 7 -25.17 -42.04 18.23
CA VAL A 7 -24.58 -40.84 18.83
C VAL A 7 -24.60 -39.74 17.77
N LEU A 8 -25.51 -38.78 17.93
CA LEU A 8 -25.53 -37.56 17.14
C LEU A 8 -24.39 -36.66 17.65
N ALA A 9 -23.22 -36.76 17.02
CA ALA A 9 -22.10 -35.87 17.30
C ALA A 9 -22.48 -34.45 16.84
N LEU A 10 -22.96 -33.64 17.79
CA LEU A 10 -23.23 -32.23 17.60
C LEU A 10 -21.89 -31.51 17.43
N THR A 11 -21.42 -31.41 16.19
CA THR A 11 -20.25 -30.61 15.83
C THR A 11 -20.63 -29.13 15.95
N ALA A 12 -20.37 -28.55 17.12
CA ALA A 12 -20.44 -27.11 17.30
C ALA A 12 -19.31 -26.47 16.47
N ALA A 13 -19.65 -25.99 15.27
CA ALA A 13 -18.76 -25.16 14.48
C ALA A 13 -18.56 -23.83 15.23
N VAL A 14 -17.47 -23.73 16.00
CA VAL A 14 -17.03 -22.47 16.58
C VAL A 14 -16.59 -21.57 15.43
N ALA A 15 -17.48 -20.66 15.02
CA ALA A 15 -17.13 -19.58 14.13
C ALA A 15 -16.20 -18.63 14.88
N LEU A 16 -14.88 -18.82 14.72
CA LEU A 16 -13.90 -17.85 15.16
C LEU A 16 -14.17 -16.54 14.38
N PRO A 17 -14.45 -15.40 15.03
CA PRO A 17 -14.49 -14.14 14.33
C PRO A 17 -13.09 -13.90 13.76
N GLY A 18 -13.00 -13.89 12.42
CA GLY A 18 -11.75 -13.55 11.74
C GLY A 18 -11.34 -12.16 12.20
N MET A 19 -10.19 -12.08 12.87
CA MET A 19 -9.54 -10.80 13.17
C MET A 19 -9.24 -10.13 11.82
N SER A 20 -10.14 -9.27 11.37
CA SER A 20 -9.82 -8.34 10.29
C SER A 20 -8.72 -7.45 10.83
N MET A 21 -7.49 -7.71 10.43
CA MET A 21 -6.40 -6.78 10.63
C MET A 21 -6.77 -5.54 9.82
N ALA A 22 -7.46 -4.60 10.46
CA ALA A 22 -7.43 -3.21 10.06
C ALA A 22 -5.96 -2.80 10.24
N GLN A 23 -5.13 -3.09 9.24
CA GLN A 23 -3.87 -2.43 9.02
C GLN A 23 -4.24 -0.95 9.12
N GLY A 24 -3.88 -0.30 10.23
CA GLY A 24 -4.22 1.09 10.48
C GLY A 24 -3.88 1.84 9.20
N GLN A 25 -4.90 2.35 8.53
CA GLN A 25 -4.71 2.87 7.18
C GLN A 25 -3.71 4.03 7.34
N ASN A 26 -2.48 3.85 6.83
CA ASN A 26 -1.40 4.84 6.89
C ASN A 26 -1.74 6.00 5.95
N CYS A 27 -2.86 6.66 6.21
CA CYS A 27 -3.51 7.62 5.35
C CYS A 27 -3.75 8.92 6.10
N GLY A 28 -3.74 10.01 5.36
CA GLY A 28 -4.04 11.33 5.89
C GLY A 28 -4.35 12.32 4.78
N ASN A 29 -4.61 13.57 5.15
CA ASN A 29 -4.66 14.66 4.18
C ASN A 29 -3.31 14.74 3.44
N ARG A 30 -3.35 14.86 2.11
CA ARG A 30 -2.14 14.89 1.26
C ARG A 30 -1.09 15.87 1.76
N ASP A 31 -1.49 17.09 2.09
CA ASP A 31 -0.53 18.15 2.45
C ASP A 31 0.23 17.78 3.72
N LYS A 32 -0.46 17.17 4.69
CA LYS A 32 0.17 16.70 5.94
C LYS A 32 1.08 15.50 5.72
N VAL A 33 0.74 14.61 4.79
CA VAL A 33 1.62 13.50 4.40
C VAL A 33 2.89 14.04 3.76
N VAL A 34 2.77 14.91 2.74
CA VAL A 34 3.91 15.46 2.00
C VAL A 34 4.79 16.35 2.89
N GLU A 35 4.18 17.18 3.74
CA GLU A 35 4.88 17.98 4.74
C GLU A 35 5.71 17.07 5.67
N ARG A 36 5.14 15.97 6.14
CA ARG A 36 5.86 15.02 7.00
C ARG A 36 6.98 14.30 6.27
N LEU A 37 6.77 13.86 5.03
CA LEU A 37 7.80 13.18 4.22
C LEU A 37 9.00 14.11 4.01
N SER A 38 8.75 15.35 3.63
CA SER A 38 9.81 16.35 3.43
C SER A 38 10.52 16.73 4.72
N THR A 39 9.79 17.10 5.78
CA THR A 39 10.39 17.67 7.00
C THR A 39 11.05 16.62 7.89
N LYS A 40 10.47 15.42 8.00
CA LYS A 40 10.97 14.39 8.92
C LYS A 40 11.97 13.43 8.26
N TYR A 41 11.78 13.13 6.98
CA TYR A 41 12.58 12.12 6.28
C TYR A 41 13.50 12.72 5.21
N GLY A 42 13.36 14.02 4.91
CA GLY A 42 14.09 14.67 3.82
C GLY A 42 13.60 14.23 2.45
N GLU A 43 12.45 13.58 2.37
CA GLU A 43 11.98 12.98 1.12
C GLU A 43 11.29 14.02 0.23
N SER A 44 11.74 14.07 -1.02
CA SER A 44 11.13 14.87 -2.08
C SER A 44 10.60 13.97 -3.19
N ARG A 45 9.64 14.45 -3.96
CA ARG A 45 8.99 13.65 -5.01
C ARG A 45 9.95 13.35 -6.16
N GLN A 46 10.11 12.07 -6.47
CA GLN A 46 10.96 11.55 -7.54
C GLN A 46 10.18 11.22 -8.80
N SER A 47 8.95 10.70 -8.66
CA SER A 47 8.09 10.37 -9.80
C SER A 47 6.61 10.49 -9.44
N ILE A 48 5.78 10.58 -10.48
CA ILE A 48 4.32 10.73 -10.38
C ILE A 48 3.64 10.08 -11.58
N GLY A 49 2.50 9.44 -11.35
CA GLY A 49 1.68 8.85 -12.40
C GLY A 49 0.20 8.77 -12.01
N MET A 50 -0.66 8.68 -13.02
CA MET A 50 -2.09 8.47 -12.84
C MET A 50 -2.39 6.97 -12.79
N ALA A 51 -3.06 6.53 -11.75
CA ALA A 51 -3.67 5.22 -11.64
C ALA A 51 -5.17 5.27 -12.02
N PRO A 52 -5.81 4.12 -12.29
CA PRO A 52 -7.24 4.07 -12.57
C PRO A 52 -8.07 4.74 -11.48
N LYS A 53 -9.24 5.25 -11.89
CA LYS A 53 -10.20 5.97 -11.03
C LYS A 53 -9.67 7.33 -10.52
N GLY A 54 -8.81 7.99 -11.31
CA GLY A 54 -8.31 9.34 -11.00
C GLY A 54 -7.40 9.39 -9.78
N ARG A 55 -6.77 8.26 -9.41
CA ARG A 55 -5.82 8.21 -8.30
C ARG A 55 -4.45 8.66 -8.78
N VAL A 56 -3.69 9.30 -7.92
CA VAL A 56 -2.31 9.68 -8.19
C VAL A 56 -1.40 8.75 -7.41
N VAL A 57 -0.38 8.19 -8.06
CA VAL A 57 0.69 7.42 -7.43
C VAL A 57 1.95 8.28 -7.48
N GLU A 58 2.63 8.41 -6.35
CA GLU A 58 3.86 9.19 -6.26
C GLU A 58 4.93 8.37 -5.52
N ILE A 59 6.19 8.56 -5.93
CA ILE A 59 7.36 8.06 -5.20
C ILE A 59 8.09 9.27 -4.62
N TYR A 60 8.37 9.23 -3.33
CA TYR A 60 9.17 10.21 -2.60
C TYR A 60 10.45 9.53 -2.11
N ALA A 61 11.56 10.25 -2.14
CA ALA A 61 12.83 9.75 -1.63
C ALA A 61 13.76 10.87 -1.18
N SER A 62 14.66 10.53 -0.27
CA SER A 62 15.80 11.35 0.14
C SER A 62 17.07 10.70 -0.39
N LEU A 63 17.80 11.39 -1.26
CA LEU A 63 19.07 10.89 -1.78
C LEU A 63 20.19 10.97 -0.73
N GLU A 64 20.02 11.79 0.30
CA GLU A 64 20.98 11.94 1.39
C GLU A 64 20.88 10.79 2.40
N THR A 65 19.66 10.42 2.79
CA THR A 65 19.41 9.39 3.82
C THR A 65 19.07 8.03 3.23
N GLY A 66 18.79 7.96 1.93
CA GLY A 66 18.34 6.76 1.22
C GLY A 66 16.91 6.32 1.59
N THR A 67 16.16 7.10 2.36
CA THR A 67 14.76 6.75 2.69
C THR A 67 13.85 6.97 1.49
N TRP A 68 12.80 6.18 1.40
CA TRP A 68 11.78 6.33 0.36
C TRP A 68 10.39 5.93 0.83
N THR A 69 9.38 6.48 0.15
CA THR A 69 7.96 6.23 0.39
C THR A 69 7.19 6.24 -0.94
N ILE A 70 6.30 5.26 -1.13
CA ILE A 70 5.31 5.26 -2.22
C ILE A 70 3.95 5.63 -1.63
N THR A 71 3.27 6.58 -2.26
CA THR A 71 1.93 7.01 -1.86
C THR A 71 0.90 6.80 -2.96
N VAL A 72 -0.36 6.68 -2.54
CA VAL A 72 -1.53 6.76 -3.42
C VAL A 72 -2.48 7.82 -2.89
N THR A 73 -2.75 8.84 -3.70
CA THR A 73 -3.74 9.88 -3.42
C THR A 73 -5.04 9.59 -4.16
N MET A 74 -6.14 9.58 -3.41
CA MET A 74 -7.49 9.48 -3.96
C MET A 74 -8.03 10.86 -4.39
N PRO A 75 -9.02 10.93 -5.29
CA PRO A 75 -9.63 12.20 -5.72
C PRO A 75 -10.19 13.07 -4.59
N ASN A 76 -10.52 12.47 -3.44
CA ASN A 76 -10.98 13.18 -2.24
C ASN A 76 -9.84 13.81 -1.42
N GLY A 77 -8.59 13.77 -1.91
CA GLY A 77 -7.42 14.37 -1.25
C GLY A 77 -6.79 13.53 -0.15
N ILE A 78 -7.33 12.34 0.14
CA ILE A 78 -6.71 11.41 1.10
C ILE A 78 -5.56 10.69 0.42
N THR A 79 -4.39 10.71 1.07
CA THR A 79 -3.17 10.06 0.62
C THR A 79 -2.77 8.98 1.58
N CYS A 80 -2.52 7.79 1.04
CA CYS A 80 -2.11 6.60 1.80
C CYS A 80 -0.69 6.20 1.43
N LEU A 81 0.12 5.86 2.43
CA LEU A 81 1.41 5.19 2.23
C LEU A 81 1.12 3.72 1.91
N VAL A 82 1.67 3.26 0.79
CA VAL A 82 1.51 1.86 0.35
C VAL A 82 2.79 1.04 0.50
N ALA A 83 3.95 1.71 0.52
CA ALA A 83 5.24 1.11 0.83
C ALA A 83 6.21 2.20 1.30
N SER A 84 7.21 1.83 2.10
CA SER A 84 8.29 2.72 2.54
C SER A 84 9.51 1.90 2.95
N GLY A 85 10.70 2.47 2.86
CA GLY A 85 11.93 1.77 3.20
C GLY A 85 13.19 2.65 3.18
N GLN A 86 14.33 1.99 3.03
CA GLN A 86 15.66 2.58 2.90
C GLN A 86 16.35 2.07 1.63
N SER A 87 17.57 2.55 1.41
CA SER A 87 18.41 2.18 0.26
C SER A 87 17.77 2.51 -1.09
N PHE A 88 17.20 3.71 -1.19
CA PHE A 88 16.69 4.22 -2.46
C PHE A 88 17.81 4.39 -3.49
N GLU A 89 17.55 3.97 -4.72
CA GLU A 89 18.42 4.17 -5.86
C GLU A 89 17.61 4.81 -7.00
N ASN A 90 18.16 5.87 -7.58
CA ASN A 90 17.60 6.46 -8.79
C ASN A 90 18.27 5.82 -10.00
N LEU A 91 17.49 5.07 -10.77
CA LEU A 91 17.96 4.43 -12.00
C LEU A 91 17.72 5.38 -13.18
N ASP A 92 18.80 5.72 -13.90
CA ASP A 92 18.76 6.41 -15.21
C ASP A 92 19.06 5.40 -16.32
N GLU A 93 18.27 4.31 -16.33
CA GLU A 93 18.39 3.28 -17.36
C GLU A 93 17.77 3.79 -18.67
N PRO A 94 18.41 3.57 -19.83
CA PRO A 94 17.84 3.90 -21.11
C PRO A 94 16.49 3.20 -21.29
N ILE A 95 15.45 3.98 -21.62
CA ILE A 95 14.16 3.41 -22.02
C ILE A 95 14.36 2.79 -23.41
N GLU A 96 14.58 1.47 -23.46
CA GLU A 96 14.42 0.71 -24.70
C GLU A 96 12.98 0.90 -25.17
N PRO A 97 12.72 1.54 -26.33
CA PRO A 97 11.37 1.68 -26.82
C PRO A 97 10.81 0.29 -27.04
N ALA A 98 9.80 -0.11 -26.28
CA ALA A 98 9.04 -1.31 -26.56
C ALA A 98 8.54 -1.19 -28.01
N GLY A 99 9.11 -2.00 -28.90
CA GLY A 99 8.96 -1.85 -30.34
C GLY A 99 7.51 -1.56 -30.71
N ILE A 100 7.27 -0.36 -31.23
CA ILE A 100 5.97 0.04 -31.76
C ILE A 100 5.73 -0.84 -32.99
N ARG A 101 5.04 -1.98 -32.81
CA ARG A 101 4.43 -2.67 -33.94
C ARG A 101 3.31 -1.77 -34.43
N SER A 102 3.56 -1.12 -35.57
CA SER A 102 2.53 -0.48 -36.39
C SER A 102 1.47 -1.50 -36.84
#